data_AF-A0A6B1EYZ3-F1
#
_entry.id   AF-A0A6B1EYZ3-F1
#
_cell.length_a   1.000
_cell.length_b   1.000
_cell.length_c   1.000
_cell.angle_alpha   90.00
_cell.angle_beta   90.00
_cell.angle_gamma   90.00
#
_symmetry.space_group_name_H-M   'P 1'
#
loop_
_entity.id
_entity.type
_entity.pdbx_description
1 polymer ?
#
loop_
_entity_poly.entity_id
_entity_poly.type
_entity_poly.pdbx_seq_one_letter_code
_entity_poly.pdbx_strand_id
1 'polypeptide(L)'
;MSFLKENWFIIVVGCVIISLGMFVFWRNNVPQEPVVIYKTTQPSQQQTNVGNSVNPPAHSHNHGTDHNHSHDTAPHSHTVQRTPNSETYDWRDESPYDAPQPKTDPWKKLDEQQTDTEESTNSSEESEVYPPPNWPLTKDPVLRAEYFHAQLLNQFGDIPEVHTVAEYQRKKALGEPVTIDEYITSLEASYHLWPNESIRKALESLRKEKAE
;
A
#
# COMPACT_ATOMS: atom_id res chain seq x y z
N MET A 1 -28.48 -39.82 -38.62
CA MET A 1 -27.85 -38.53 -38.27
C MET A 1 -28.77 -37.30 -38.44
N SER A 2 -30.10 -37.44 -38.56
CA SER A 2 -31.01 -36.27 -38.70
C SER A 2 -31.59 -35.78 -37.37
N PHE A 3 -31.76 -36.67 -36.39
CA PHE A 3 -32.38 -36.34 -35.09
C PHE A 3 -31.56 -35.40 -34.19
N LEU A 4 -30.24 -35.30 -34.39
CA LEU A 4 -29.38 -34.40 -33.62
C LEU A 4 -29.45 -32.94 -34.08
N LYS A 5 -29.87 -32.67 -35.32
CA LYS A 5 -29.93 -31.30 -35.85
C LYS A 5 -31.19 -30.55 -35.42
N GLU A 6 -32.31 -31.26 -35.35
CA GLU A 6 -33.62 -30.66 -35.07
C GLU A 6 -33.78 -30.28 -33.59
N ASN A 7 -33.10 -30.99 -32.69
CA ASN A 7 -33.20 -30.77 -31.25
C ASN A 7 -32.03 -29.97 -30.65
N TRP A 8 -31.06 -29.53 -31.45
CA TRP A 8 -29.87 -28.83 -30.94
C TRP A 8 -30.22 -27.50 -30.24
N PHE A 9 -31.19 -26.76 -30.78
CA PHE A 9 -31.63 -25.49 -30.18
C PHE A 9 -32.23 -25.69 -28.77
N ILE A 10 -33.01 -26.76 -28.57
CA ILE A 10 -33.63 -27.09 -27.26
C ILE A 10 -32.55 -27.38 -26.22
N ILE A 11 -31.48 -28.09 -26.62
CA ILE A 11 -30.35 -28.41 -25.73
C ILE A 11 -29.61 -27.14 -25.32
N VAL A 12 -29.34 -26.23 -26.26
CA VAL A 12 -28.64 -24.97 -25.97
C VAL A 12 -29.46 -24.09 -25.02
N VAL A 13 -30.77 -23.93 -25.26
CA VAL A 13 -31.65 -23.15 -24.38
C VAL A 13 -31.73 -23.77 -22.99
N GLY A 14 -31.82 -25.11 -22.90
CA GLY A 14 -31.81 -25.83 -21.63
C GLY A 14 -30.52 -25.59 -20.82
N CYS A 15 -29.35 -25.64 -21.47
CA CYS A 15 -28.07 -25.35 -20.82
C CYS A 15 -28.02 -23.91 -20.28
N VAL A 16 -28.47 -22.91 -21.03
CA VAL A 16 -28.46 -21.51 -20.57
C VAL A 16 -29.35 -21.31 -19.33
N ILE A 17 -30.54 -21.91 -19.30
CA ILE A 17 -31.44 -21.82 -18.15
C ILE A 17 -30.82 -22.49 -16.91
N ILE A 18 -30.19 -23.66 -17.06
CA ILE A 18 -29.52 -24.36 -15.96
C ILE A 18 -28.34 -23.54 -15.43
N SER A 19 -27.54 -22.95 -16.32
CA SER A 19 -26.41 -22.08 -15.93
C SER A 19 -26.87 -20.84 -15.15
N LEU A 20 -27.96 -20.19 -15.58
CA LEU A 20 -28.54 -19.05 -14.86
C LEU A 20 -29.10 -19.46 -13.49
N GLY A 21 -29.79 -20.60 -13.40
CA GLY A 21 -30.31 -21.14 -12.15
C GLY A 21 -29.20 -21.46 -11.14
N MET A 22 -28.12 -22.10 -11.59
CA MET A 22 -26.94 -22.36 -10.75
C MET A 22 -26.27 -21.07 -10.29
N PHE A 23 -26.17 -20.06 -11.15
CA PHE A 23 -25.57 -18.78 -10.79
C PHE A 23 -26.35 -18.05 -9.69
N VAL A 24 -27.69 -18.02 -9.78
CA VAL A 24 -28.53 -17.41 -8.73
C VAL A 24 -28.47 -18.21 -7.43
N PHE A 25 -28.51 -19.54 -7.51
CA PHE A 25 -28.40 -20.40 -6.33
C PHE A 25 -27.05 -20.25 -5.62
N TRP A 26 -25.96 -20.10 -6.38
CA TRP A 26 -24.63 -19.93 -5.79
C TRP A 26 -24.48 -18.57 -5.11
N ARG A 27 -25.06 -17.51 -5.68
CA ARG A 27 -25.03 -16.16 -5.11
C ARG A 27 -25.82 -16.05 -3.79
N ASN A 28 -26.91 -16.81 -3.64
CA ASN A 28 -27.74 -16.78 -2.42
C ASN A 28 -27.17 -17.59 -1.25
N ASN A 29 -26.23 -18.52 -1.50
CA ASN A 29 -25.68 -19.40 -0.46
C ASN A 29 -24.32 -18.92 0.09
N VAL A 30 -23.94 -17.68 -0.14
CA VAL A 30 -22.75 -17.11 0.53
C VAL A 30 -23.11 -16.96 2.02
N PRO A 31 -22.46 -17.71 2.93
CA PRO A 31 -22.70 -17.57 4.36
C PRO A 31 -22.42 -16.12 4.76
N GLN A 32 -23.40 -15.45 5.35
CA GLN A 32 -23.14 -14.14 5.93
C GLN A 32 -22.22 -14.34 7.13
N GLU A 33 -20.96 -13.92 6.98
CA GLU A 33 -20.05 -13.90 8.11
C GLU A 33 -20.66 -13.02 9.22
N PRO A 34 -20.67 -13.49 10.47
CA PRO A 34 -21.27 -12.73 11.56
C PRO A 34 -20.55 -11.39 11.69
N VAL A 35 -21.30 -10.29 11.59
CA VAL A 35 -20.77 -8.94 11.78
C VAL A 35 -20.23 -8.81 13.20
N VAL A 36 -18.91 -8.87 13.35
CA VAL A 36 -18.24 -8.66 14.64
C VAL A 36 -18.21 -7.16 14.90
N ILE A 37 -19.12 -6.68 15.75
CA ILE A 37 -19.10 -5.30 16.23
C ILE A 37 -18.02 -5.20 17.31
N TYR A 38 -16.83 -4.74 16.94
CA TYR A 38 -15.79 -4.42 17.92
C TYR A 38 -16.21 -3.15 18.68
N LYS A 39 -16.46 -3.27 19.98
CA LYS A 39 -16.55 -2.11 20.86
C LYS A 39 -15.16 -1.49 20.94
N THR A 40 -14.99 -0.29 20.38
CA THR A 40 -13.79 0.51 20.57
C THR A 40 -13.71 0.90 22.05
N THR A 41 -12.93 0.18 22.83
CA THR A 41 -12.56 0.62 24.18
C THR A 41 -11.61 1.80 24.04
N GLN A 42 -12.12 2.99 24.35
CA GLN A 42 -11.34 4.21 24.41
C GLN A 42 -10.14 3.98 25.35
N PRO A 43 -8.89 4.18 24.91
CA PRO A 43 -7.73 3.96 25.75
C PRO A 43 -7.83 4.89 26.96
N SER A 44 -7.77 4.29 28.16
CA SER A 44 -7.68 5.02 29.42
C SER A 44 -6.50 5.98 29.32
N GLN A 45 -6.75 7.27 29.50
CA GLN A 45 -5.69 8.27 29.52
C GLN A 45 -4.72 7.94 30.64
N GLN A 46 -3.56 7.39 30.29
CA GLN A 46 -2.49 7.12 31.22
C GLN A 46 -1.87 8.46 31.61
N GLN A 47 -2.30 8.98 32.76
CA GLN A 47 -1.76 10.20 33.36
C GLN A 47 -0.28 9.96 33.68
N THR A 48 0.61 10.45 32.81
CA THR A 48 2.05 10.35 32.99
C THR A 48 2.46 11.34 34.08
N ASN A 49 2.60 10.86 35.31
CA ASN A 49 3.28 11.60 36.37
C ASN A 49 4.78 11.61 36.06
N VAL A 50 5.25 12.72 35.48
CA VAL A 50 6.67 13.02 35.29
C VAL A 50 7.26 13.38 36.67
N GLY A 51 7.83 12.39 37.32
CA GLY A 51 8.64 12.58 38.53
C GLY A 51 10.02 13.12 38.16
N ASN A 52 10.28 14.38 38.53
CA ASN A 52 11.61 14.99 38.55
C ASN A 52 12.56 14.19 39.46
N SER A 53 13.70 13.72 38.94
CA SER A 53 14.96 13.60 39.70
C SER A 53 16.08 13.06 38.82
N VAL A 54 16.95 13.93 38.28
CA VAL A 54 18.38 13.62 38.10
C VAL A 54 19.19 14.91 38.22
N ASN A 55 20.12 14.92 39.18
CA ASN A 55 21.13 15.96 39.41
C ASN A 55 22.08 16.09 38.19
N PRO A 56 22.46 17.31 37.78
CA PRO A 56 23.56 17.51 36.83
C PRO A 56 24.93 17.48 37.55
N PRO A 57 25.94 16.75 37.05
CA PRO A 57 27.32 17.02 37.42
C PRO A 57 27.82 18.27 36.69
N ALA A 58 28.40 19.18 37.47
CA ALA A 58 29.11 20.35 36.99
C ALA A 58 30.31 19.93 36.12
N HIS A 59 30.35 20.39 34.87
CA HIS A 59 31.57 20.38 34.07
C HIS A 59 31.94 21.80 33.65
N SER A 60 33.16 22.13 34.05
CA SER A 60 33.89 23.38 33.91
C SER A 60 34.00 23.86 32.47
N HIS A 61 33.85 25.16 32.30
CA HIS A 61 34.29 25.88 31.11
C HIS A 61 35.81 25.73 30.94
N ASN A 62 36.27 25.54 29.71
CA ASN A 62 37.58 25.99 29.31
C ASN A 62 37.47 26.75 27.99
N HIS A 63 37.69 28.06 28.07
CA HIS A 63 37.84 28.95 26.93
C HIS A 63 39.24 28.71 26.35
N GLY A 64 39.31 28.19 25.12
CA GLY A 64 40.53 28.03 24.35
C GLY A 64 40.32 28.56 22.94
N THR A 65 40.77 29.78 22.75
CA THR A 65 41.04 30.48 21.49
C THR A 65 41.72 29.55 20.47
N ASP A 66 41.27 29.55 19.21
CA ASP A 66 42.09 30.03 18.07
C ASP A 66 41.48 29.64 16.71
N HIS A 67 41.43 30.65 15.84
CA HIS A 67 41.05 30.58 14.43
C HIS A 67 42.25 30.17 13.58
N ASN A 68 42.11 29.08 12.81
CA ASN A 68 42.82 28.73 11.57
C ASN A 68 42.51 27.24 11.28
N HIS A 69 42.39 26.69 10.08
CA HIS A 69 43.08 26.93 8.81
C HIS A 69 42.36 26.16 7.69
N SER A 70 42.60 26.61 6.45
CA SER A 70 42.92 25.80 5.25
C SER A 70 41.87 24.85 4.64
N HIS A 71 41.53 25.14 3.39
CA HIS A 71 40.93 24.20 2.46
C HIS A 71 41.97 23.17 2.03
N ASP A 72 41.90 21.95 2.58
CA ASP A 72 42.59 20.80 2.03
C ASP A 72 41.60 19.88 1.32
N THR A 73 41.91 19.62 0.06
CA THR A 73 41.21 18.69 -0.82
C THR A 73 41.51 17.27 -0.36
N ALA A 74 40.52 16.58 0.20
CA ALA A 74 40.66 15.17 0.57
C ALA A 74 39.95 14.26 -0.45
N PRO A 75 40.60 13.17 -0.90
CA PRO A 75 40.07 12.24 -1.89
C PRO A 75 38.88 11.44 -1.32
N HIS A 76 37.93 11.15 -2.20
CA HIS A 76 36.73 10.36 -1.92
C HIS A 76 37.14 8.97 -1.42
N SER A 77 36.96 8.73 -0.12
CA SER A 77 37.11 7.42 0.49
C SER A 77 35.90 6.57 0.12
N HIS A 78 36.12 5.40 -0.45
CA HIS A 78 35.07 4.43 -0.73
C HIS A 78 34.33 4.06 0.55
N THR A 79 33.00 4.13 0.51
CA THR A 79 32.10 3.62 1.53
C THR A 79 32.40 2.14 1.73
N VAL A 80 32.64 1.76 2.99
CA VAL A 80 32.90 0.39 3.44
C VAL A 80 31.80 -0.54 2.90
N GLN A 81 32.20 -1.47 2.04
CA GLN A 81 31.39 -2.60 1.62
C GLN A 81 31.15 -3.49 2.85
N ARG A 82 29.97 -3.37 3.48
CA ARG A 82 29.54 -4.28 4.53
C ARG A 82 29.30 -5.64 3.91
N THR A 83 30.12 -6.62 4.29
CA THR A 83 29.79 -8.03 4.09
C THR A 83 28.55 -8.37 4.93
N PRO A 84 27.45 -8.86 4.34
CA PRO A 84 26.25 -9.24 5.07
C PRO A 84 26.55 -10.50 5.89
N ASN A 85 26.70 -10.33 7.21
CA ASN A 85 26.70 -11.45 8.14
C ASN A 85 25.24 -11.87 8.40
N SER A 86 24.86 -12.93 7.68
CA SER A 86 23.99 -14.06 8.03
C SER A 86 22.74 -13.85 8.92
N GLU A 87 21.60 -14.14 8.28
CA GLU A 87 20.36 -14.80 8.79
C GLU A 87 19.04 -14.01 8.87
N THR A 88 19.01 -12.70 8.60
CA THR A 88 17.72 -11.95 8.53
C THR A 88 17.67 -10.99 7.35
N TYR A 89 17.95 -11.51 6.15
CA TYR A 89 17.84 -10.72 4.93
C TYR A 89 16.37 -10.61 4.52
N ASP A 90 15.84 -9.42 4.78
CA ASP A 90 14.50 -8.95 4.47
C ASP A 90 14.53 -8.35 3.05
N TRP A 91 13.45 -8.48 2.29
CA TRP A 91 13.30 -7.91 0.93
C TRP A 91 13.31 -6.36 0.93
N ARG A 92 13.55 -5.77 2.11
CA ARG A 92 13.90 -4.40 2.45
C ARG A 92 15.32 -3.96 2.05
N ASP A 93 16.25 -4.87 1.73
CA ASP A 93 17.66 -4.50 1.52
C ASP A 93 18.18 -4.55 0.07
N GLU A 94 17.51 -5.20 -0.90
CA GLU A 94 17.81 -4.99 -2.33
C GLU A 94 16.53 -4.80 -3.13
N SER A 95 16.40 -3.58 -3.62
CA SER A 95 15.25 -3.08 -4.31
C SER A 95 15.24 -3.55 -5.77
N PRO A 96 14.22 -4.29 -6.24
CA PRO A 96 14.00 -4.48 -7.67
C PRO A 96 13.69 -3.15 -8.41
N TYR A 97 13.61 -2.02 -7.70
CA TYR A 97 13.49 -0.67 -8.29
C TYR A 97 14.82 -0.06 -8.76
N ASP A 98 15.96 -0.77 -8.64
CA ASP A 98 17.20 -0.34 -9.31
C ASP A 98 17.16 -0.58 -10.84
N ALA A 99 16.15 -1.31 -11.34
CA ALA A 99 15.79 -1.19 -12.75
C ALA A 99 15.37 0.25 -13.01
N PRO A 100 15.86 0.92 -14.08
CA PRO A 100 15.47 2.29 -14.38
C PRO A 100 13.95 2.35 -14.54
N GLN A 101 13.28 2.77 -13.47
CA GLN A 101 11.86 3.06 -13.46
C GLN A 101 11.61 4.08 -14.58
N PRO A 102 10.49 3.99 -15.30
CA PRO A 102 10.08 5.10 -16.16
C PRO A 102 10.16 6.38 -15.32
N LYS A 103 10.94 7.37 -15.78
CA LYS A 103 11.23 8.63 -15.03
C LYS A 103 9.98 9.42 -14.61
N THR A 104 8.83 9.02 -15.13
CA THR A 104 7.52 9.49 -14.73
C THR A 104 6.99 8.59 -13.62
N ASP A 105 7.16 9.03 -12.39
CA ASP A 105 6.35 8.54 -11.27
C ASP A 105 4.87 8.65 -11.69
N PRO A 106 4.13 7.52 -11.77
CA PRO A 106 2.74 7.53 -12.22
C PRO A 106 1.83 8.37 -11.31
N TRP A 107 2.26 8.66 -10.08
CA TRP A 107 1.50 9.40 -9.07
C TRP A 107 1.79 10.90 -9.06
N LYS A 108 2.91 11.34 -9.65
CA LYS A 108 3.37 12.73 -9.62
C LYS A 108 2.47 13.73 -10.37
N LYS A 109 1.50 13.25 -11.15
CA LYS A 109 0.60 14.11 -11.93
C LYS A 109 -0.28 15.03 -11.07
N LEU A 110 -0.44 14.76 -9.78
CA LEU A 110 -1.32 15.53 -8.90
C LEU A 110 -0.61 16.52 -7.97
N ASP A 111 0.65 16.27 -7.57
CA ASP A 111 1.40 17.22 -6.75
C ASP A 111 1.62 18.56 -7.48
N GLU A 112 1.77 18.50 -8.80
CA GLU A 112 1.86 19.68 -9.67
C GLU A 112 0.50 20.39 -9.84
N GLN A 113 -0.62 19.71 -9.61
CA GLN A 113 -1.95 20.33 -9.71
C GLN A 113 -2.31 21.12 -8.43
N GLN A 114 -1.60 20.91 -7.33
CA GLN A 114 -1.88 21.53 -6.03
C GLN A 114 -0.97 22.72 -5.71
N THR A 115 0.10 22.96 -6.49
CA THR A 115 1.12 23.97 -6.20
C THR A 115 0.98 25.29 -6.97
N ASP A 116 0.15 25.37 -8.00
CA ASP A 116 0.01 26.58 -8.84
C ASP A 116 -1.24 27.44 -8.54
N THR A 117 -2.02 27.13 -7.49
CA THR A 117 -3.21 27.94 -7.11
C THR A 117 -2.92 28.81 -5.88
N GLU A 118 -1.84 29.58 -5.92
CA GLU A 118 -1.53 30.64 -4.94
C GLU A 118 -2.13 32.01 -5.33
N GLU A 119 -3.36 32.10 -5.88
CA GLU A 119 -4.04 33.41 -5.94
C GLU A 119 -5.56 33.29 -6.20
N SER A 120 -6.33 32.88 -5.19
CA SER A 120 -7.77 33.16 -5.20
C SER A 120 -8.29 33.38 -3.78
N THR A 121 -8.04 34.60 -3.31
CA THR A 121 -8.74 35.21 -2.17
C THR A 121 -10.27 35.12 -2.35
N ASN A 122 -10.93 34.58 -1.32
CA ASN A 122 -12.38 34.62 -1.05
C ASN A 122 -13.24 33.49 -1.64
N SER A 123 -13.23 32.32 -0.99
CA SER A 123 -14.42 31.46 -0.86
C SER A 123 -14.23 30.54 0.34
N SER A 124 -15.25 30.42 1.18
CA SER A 124 -15.24 29.77 2.49
C SER A 124 -14.46 28.46 2.57
N GLU A 125 -13.53 28.44 3.54
CA GLU A 125 -12.57 27.42 3.91
C GLU A 125 -13.20 26.12 4.45
N GLU A 126 -14.05 25.45 3.68
CA GLU A 126 -14.21 24.01 3.86
C GLU A 126 -13.02 23.35 3.16
N SER A 127 -11.94 23.10 3.90
CA SER A 127 -10.81 22.30 3.43
C SER A 127 -11.36 21.02 2.81
N GLU A 128 -11.37 20.95 1.47
CA GLU A 128 -11.92 19.81 0.76
C GLU A 128 -11.09 18.59 1.18
N VAL A 129 -11.70 17.72 1.97
CA VAL A 129 -11.01 16.56 2.55
C VAL A 129 -10.63 15.65 1.40
N TYR A 130 -9.32 15.57 1.13
CA TYR A 130 -8.78 14.69 0.10
C TYR A 130 -8.31 13.36 0.72
N PRO A 131 -8.72 12.20 0.19
CA PRO A 131 -9.64 12.03 -0.95
C PRO A 131 -11.12 12.27 -0.59
N PRO A 132 -11.99 12.61 -1.55
CA PRO A 132 -13.42 12.86 -1.31
C PRO A 132 -14.12 11.69 -0.61
N PRO A 133 -15.02 11.89 0.37
CA PRO A 133 -15.66 10.78 1.12
C PRO A 133 -16.37 9.73 0.25
N ASN A 134 -16.85 10.12 -0.92
CA ASN A 134 -17.54 9.27 -1.89
C ASN A 134 -16.62 8.73 -3.01
N TRP A 135 -15.30 8.85 -2.87
CA TRP A 135 -14.32 8.38 -3.85
C TRP A 135 -14.49 6.91 -4.28
N PRO A 136 -14.99 5.95 -3.46
CA PRO A 136 -15.19 4.57 -3.92
C PRO A 136 -16.21 4.42 -5.05
N LEU A 137 -17.06 5.44 -5.26
CA LEU A 137 -18.07 5.49 -6.34
C LEU A 137 -17.51 6.05 -7.66
N THR A 138 -16.26 6.46 -7.68
CA THR A 138 -15.60 7.00 -8.88
C THR A 138 -15.57 5.96 -9.99
N LYS A 139 -16.13 6.33 -11.15
CA LYS A 139 -16.22 5.45 -12.33
C LYS A 139 -14.89 5.31 -13.06
N ASP A 140 -14.06 6.34 -13.03
CA ASP A 140 -12.74 6.32 -13.65
C ASP A 140 -11.80 5.43 -12.80
N PRO A 141 -11.29 4.32 -13.36
CA PRO A 141 -10.41 3.42 -12.62
C PRO A 141 -9.08 4.06 -12.23
N VAL A 142 -8.56 4.99 -13.04
CA VAL A 142 -7.29 5.69 -12.75
C VAL A 142 -7.49 6.60 -11.56
N LEU A 143 -8.50 7.47 -11.64
CA LEU A 143 -8.84 8.41 -10.56
C LEU A 143 -9.20 7.67 -9.26
N ARG A 144 -9.88 6.52 -9.35
CA ARG A 144 -10.17 5.68 -8.18
C ARG A 144 -8.89 5.12 -7.55
N ALA A 145 -7.91 4.71 -8.35
CA ALA A 145 -6.63 4.22 -7.83
C ALA A 145 -5.82 5.34 -7.16
N GLU A 146 -5.85 6.55 -7.72
CA GLU A 146 -5.25 7.75 -7.12
C GLU A 146 -5.88 8.11 -5.78
N TYR A 147 -7.20 8.13 -5.68
CA TYR A 147 -7.89 8.36 -4.39
C TYR A 147 -7.58 7.27 -3.36
N PHE A 148 -7.47 6.02 -3.81
CA PHE A 148 -7.07 4.94 -2.93
C PHE A 148 -5.63 5.15 -2.42
N HIS A 149 -4.69 5.49 -3.29
CA HIS A 149 -3.30 5.79 -2.90
C HIS A 149 -3.22 6.94 -1.91
N ALA A 150 -3.92 8.04 -2.17
CA ALA A 150 -4.00 9.18 -1.26
C ALA A 150 -4.58 8.80 0.11
N GLN A 151 -5.58 7.91 0.14
CA GLN A 151 -6.12 7.38 1.39
C GLN A 151 -5.05 6.59 2.16
N LEU A 152 -4.28 5.75 1.47
CA LEU A 152 -3.21 4.99 2.11
C LEU A 152 -2.10 5.88 2.65
N LEU A 153 -1.68 6.90 1.89
CA LEU A 153 -0.70 7.88 2.34
C LEU A 153 -1.19 8.63 3.58
N ASN A 154 -2.47 9.00 3.63
CA ASN A 154 -3.06 9.66 4.81
C ASN A 154 -3.10 8.72 6.03
N GLN A 155 -3.33 7.41 5.82
CA GLN A 155 -3.44 6.44 6.92
C GLN A 155 -2.09 5.94 7.46
N PHE A 156 -1.12 5.69 6.58
CA PHE A 156 0.14 5.01 6.91
C PHE A 156 1.38 5.87 6.69
N GLY A 157 1.23 7.03 6.05
CA GLY A 157 2.34 7.85 5.61
C GLY A 157 2.97 7.35 4.31
N ASP A 158 4.05 8.00 3.92
CA ASP A 158 4.84 7.68 2.74
C ASP A 158 5.85 6.56 3.07
N ILE A 159 5.40 5.31 2.92
CA ILE A 159 6.23 4.10 3.12
C ILE A 159 6.15 3.18 1.89
N PRO A 160 7.19 2.37 1.60
CA PRO A 160 7.24 1.53 0.40
C PRO A 160 6.04 0.57 0.23
N GLU A 161 5.49 0.08 1.34
CA GLU A 161 4.35 -0.84 1.34
C GLU A 161 3.07 -0.17 0.81
N VAL A 162 2.89 1.13 1.09
CA VAL A 162 1.74 1.91 0.57
C VAL A 162 1.80 1.97 -0.95
N HIS A 163 2.96 2.31 -1.51
CA HIS A 163 3.16 2.39 -2.97
C HIS A 163 2.95 1.04 -3.64
N THR A 164 3.45 -0.03 -3.01
CA THR A 164 3.28 -1.41 -3.52
C THR A 164 1.80 -1.79 -3.60
N VAL A 165 1.02 -1.53 -2.55
CA VAL A 165 -0.41 -1.86 -2.53
C VAL A 165 -1.20 -0.96 -3.50
N ALA A 166 -0.85 0.33 -3.57
CA ALA A 166 -1.47 1.27 -4.50
C ALA A 166 -1.21 0.91 -5.96
N GLU A 167 0.02 0.53 -6.31
CA GLU A 167 0.38 0.12 -7.67
C GLU A 167 -0.35 -1.16 -8.08
N TYR A 168 -0.40 -2.16 -7.19
CA TYR A 168 -1.16 -3.39 -7.44
C TYR A 168 -2.64 -3.07 -7.71
N GLN A 169 -3.25 -2.18 -6.93
CA GLN A 169 -4.64 -1.78 -7.17
C GLN A 169 -4.84 -0.96 -8.45
N ARG A 170 -3.88 -0.11 -8.82
CA ARG A 170 -3.88 0.60 -10.10
C ARG A 170 -3.89 -0.38 -11.26
N LYS A 171 -2.95 -1.36 -11.26
CA LYS A 171 -2.85 -2.41 -12.28
C LYS A 171 -4.16 -3.19 -12.40
N LYS A 172 -4.73 -3.61 -11.27
CA LYS A 172 -6.01 -4.32 -11.22
C LYS A 172 -7.18 -3.48 -11.74
N ALA A 173 -7.23 -2.19 -11.41
CA ALA A 173 -8.28 -1.29 -11.88
C ALA A 173 -8.20 -1.03 -13.40
N LEU A 174 -6.99 -1.01 -13.95
CA LEU A 174 -6.73 -0.86 -15.38
C LEU A 174 -6.87 -2.16 -16.19
N GLY A 175 -7.01 -3.31 -15.51
CA GLY A 175 -7.01 -4.61 -16.15
C GLY A 175 -5.64 -5.00 -16.72
N GLU A 176 -4.56 -4.40 -16.21
CA GLU A 176 -3.19 -4.80 -16.54
C GLU A 176 -2.93 -6.20 -15.95
N PRO A 177 -2.23 -7.08 -16.67
CA PRO A 177 -1.87 -8.39 -16.14
C PRO A 177 -0.95 -8.23 -14.93
N VAL A 178 -1.20 -9.01 -13.88
CA VAL A 178 -0.37 -9.04 -12.68
C VAL A 178 0.26 -10.41 -12.55
N THR A 179 1.56 -10.44 -12.31
CA THR A 179 2.33 -11.66 -12.08
C THR A 179 2.08 -12.23 -10.68
N ILE A 180 2.38 -13.51 -10.47
CA ILE A 180 2.26 -14.14 -9.15
C ILE A 180 3.18 -13.45 -8.14
N ASP A 181 4.38 -13.06 -8.56
CA ASP A 181 5.35 -12.39 -7.69
C ASP A 181 4.84 -11.01 -7.25
N GLU A 182 4.34 -10.18 -8.15
CA GLU A 182 3.71 -8.91 -7.81
C GLU A 182 2.51 -9.09 -6.87
N TYR A 183 1.72 -10.15 -7.07
CA TYR A 183 0.61 -10.46 -6.17
C TYR A 183 1.10 -10.85 -4.76
N ILE A 184 2.13 -11.71 -4.66
CA ILE A 184 2.75 -12.06 -3.37
C ILE A 184 3.31 -10.80 -2.69
N THR A 185 4.06 -9.96 -3.40
CA THR A 185 4.62 -8.71 -2.86
C THR A 185 3.50 -7.77 -2.40
N SER A 186 2.39 -7.67 -3.13
CA SER A 186 1.23 -6.88 -2.70
C SER A 186 0.57 -7.43 -1.43
N LEU A 187 0.54 -8.75 -1.24
CA LEU A 187 0.00 -9.39 -0.04
C LEU A 187 0.92 -9.20 1.15
N GLU A 188 2.24 -9.27 0.95
CA GLU A 188 3.24 -9.00 2.00
C GLU A 188 3.15 -7.55 2.48
N ALA A 189 3.10 -6.59 1.55
CA ALA A 189 2.87 -5.19 1.85
C ALA A 189 1.51 -4.98 2.56
N SER A 190 0.45 -5.63 2.08
CA SER A 190 -0.87 -5.57 2.73
C SER A 190 -0.86 -6.15 4.15
N TYR A 191 -0.12 -7.25 4.39
CA TYR A 191 0.04 -7.83 5.73
C TYR A 191 0.80 -6.90 6.67
N HIS A 192 1.78 -6.16 6.16
CA HIS A 192 2.52 -5.16 6.94
C HIS A 192 1.63 -3.97 7.35
N LEU A 193 0.80 -3.46 6.41
CA LEU A 193 -0.14 -2.38 6.68
C LEU A 193 -1.31 -2.81 7.57
N TRP A 194 -1.86 -4.01 7.34
CA TRP A 194 -2.96 -4.60 8.10
C TRP A 194 -2.68 -6.06 8.42
N PRO A 195 -2.07 -6.36 9.57
CA PRO A 195 -1.81 -7.72 10.00
C PRO A 195 -3.11 -8.53 10.09
N ASN A 196 -3.32 -9.43 9.14
CA ASN A 196 -4.51 -10.28 9.05
C ASN A 196 -4.12 -11.75 8.86
N GLU A 197 -4.72 -12.61 9.68
CA GLU A 197 -4.49 -14.06 9.65
C GLU A 197 -4.88 -14.69 8.30
N SER A 198 -5.89 -14.14 7.61
CA SER A 198 -6.27 -14.63 6.27
C SER A 198 -5.18 -14.34 5.24
N ILE A 199 -4.57 -13.15 5.28
CA ILE A 199 -3.47 -12.75 4.39
C ILE A 199 -2.24 -13.61 4.68
N ARG A 200 -1.94 -13.87 5.96
CA ARG A 200 -0.84 -14.75 6.36
C ARG A 200 -0.98 -16.14 5.77
N LYS A 201 -2.16 -16.76 5.88
CA LYS A 201 -2.44 -18.09 5.31
C LYS A 201 -2.35 -18.09 3.78
N ALA A 202 -2.83 -17.03 3.13
CA ALA A 202 -2.71 -16.89 1.68
C ALA A 202 -1.23 -16.83 1.24
N LEU A 203 -0.40 -16.05 1.95
CA LEU A 203 1.04 -15.98 1.71
C LEU A 203 1.73 -17.33 1.91
N GLU A 204 1.39 -18.08 2.96
CA GLU A 204 1.95 -19.41 3.21
C GLU A 204 1.58 -20.40 2.09
N SER A 205 0.33 -20.38 1.61
CA SER A 205 -0.10 -21.23 0.48
C SER A 205 0.65 -20.88 -0.80
N LEU A 206 0.73 -19.60 -1.15
CA LEU A 206 1.40 -19.14 -2.37
C LEU A 206 2.90 -19.42 -2.35
N ARG A 207 3.56 -19.25 -1.20
CA ARG A 207 4.98 -19.58 -1.03
C ARG A 207 5.23 -21.08 -1.16
N LYS A 208 4.31 -21.92 -0.68
CA LYS A 208 4.38 -23.36 -0.84
C LYS A 208 4.23 -23.76 -2.31
N GLU A 209 3.22 -23.22 -3.00
CA GLU A 209 2.99 -23.48 -4.42
C GLU A 209 4.15 -23.01 -5.31
N LYS A 210 4.82 -21.91 -4.96
CA LYS A 210 6.02 -21.42 -5.67
C LYS A 210 7.25 -22.32 -5.49
N ALA A 211 7.30 -23.09 -4.41
CA ALA A 211 8.43 -23.96 -4.09
C ALA A 211 8.33 -25.37 -4.71
N GLU A 212 7.14 -25.75 -5.21
CA GLU A 212 6.86 -27.02 -5.90
C GLU A 212 7.10 -26.91 -7.42
#